data_AF-A0ABD4Q8B2-F1
#
_entry.id   AF-A0ABD4Q8B2-F1
#
_cell.length_a   1.000
_cell.length_b   1.000
_cell.length_c   1.000
_cell.angle_alpha   90.00
_cell.angle_beta   90.00
_cell.angle_gamma   90.00
#
_symmetry.space_group_name_H-M   'P 1'
#
loop_
_entity.id
_entity.type
_entity.pdbx_description
1 polymer ?
#
loop_
_entity_poly.entity_id
_entity_poly.type
_entity_poly.pdbx_seq_one_letter_code
_entity_poly.pdbx_strand_id
1 'polypeptide(L)'
;PSIYWAGDTILYPPVRETIEATQPDIIVTHSCGAKWDGVLIVMDAEQTIEVCRISPPKTKVIATHMEALDHATVTRDDLKA
;
A
#
# COMPACT_ATOMS: atom_id res chain seq x y z
N PRO A 1 -5.04 -0.80 -20.02
CA PRO A 1 -4.52 -0.38 -18.70
C PRO A 1 -4.33 -1.61 -17.82
N SER A 2 -3.24 -1.69 -17.07
CA SER A 2 -2.97 -2.77 -16.10
C SER A 2 -3.23 -2.28 -14.67
N ILE A 3 -3.78 -3.17 -13.84
CA ILE A 3 -4.04 -2.92 -12.42
C ILE A 3 -3.27 -3.95 -11.61
N TYR A 4 -2.52 -3.49 -10.62
CA TYR A 4 -1.92 -4.33 -9.60
C TYR A 4 -2.68 -4.14 -8.28
N TRP A 5 -3.35 -5.20 -7.82
CA TRP A 5 -4.00 -5.24 -6.52
C TRP A 5 -3.08 -5.95 -5.54
N ALA A 6 -2.43 -5.20 -4.64
CA ALA A 6 -1.43 -5.77 -3.73
C ALA A 6 -2.06 -6.71 -2.67
N GLY A 7 -3.27 -6.36 -2.20
CA GLY A 7 -4.00 -7.12 -1.18
C GLY A 7 -3.47 -6.86 0.23
N ASP A 8 -3.81 -7.75 1.16
CA ASP A 8 -3.28 -7.74 2.53
C ASP A 8 -1.83 -8.21 2.50
N THR A 9 -0.91 -7.26 2.45
CA THR A 9 0.52 -7.51 2.45
C THR A 9 1.25 -6.30 3.05
N ILE A 10 2.48 -6.51 3.48
CA ILE A 10 3.43 -5.44 3.77
C ILE A 10 4.24 -5.12 2.51
N LEU A 11 4.99 -4.01 2.51
CA LEU A 11 5.97 -3.77 1.46
C LEU A 11 7.22 -4.62 1.70
N TYR A 12 7.42 -5.63 0.85
CA TYR A 12 8.56 -6.56 0.89
C TYR A 12 9.08 -6.83 -0.54
N PRO A 13 10.26 -7.48 -0.72
CA PRO A 13 10.95 -7.50 -2.01
C PRO A 13 10.10 -7.97 -3.21
N PRO A 14 9.31 -9.07 -3.13
CA PRO A 14 8.43 -9.47 -4.23
C PRO A 14 7.37 -8.43 -4.62
N VAL A 15 6.83 -7.63 -3.69
CA VAL A 15 5.89 -6.54 -4.04
C VAL A 15 6.62 -5.45 -4.81
N ARG A 16 7.82 -5.06 -4.35
CA ARG A 16 8.69 -4.10 -5.04
C ARG A 16 9.07 -4.59 -6.44
N GLU A 17 9.57 -5.82 -6.54
CA GLU A 17 9.95 -6.45 -7.81
C GLU A 17 8.75 -6.54 -8.76
N THR A 18 7.55 -6.83 -8.26
CA THR A 18 6.33 -6.85 -9.08
C THR A 18 6.01 -5.47 -9.65
N ILE A 19 6.09 -4.40 -8.84
CA ILE A 19 5.86 -3.02 -9.29
C ILE A 19 6.91 -2.63 -10.34
N GLU A 20 8.18 -2.95 -10.11
CA GLU A 20 9.29 -2.63 -11.01
C GLU A 20 9.19 -3.38 -12.34
N ALA A 21 8.88 -4.68 -12.31
CA ALA A 21 8.83 -5.54 -13.50
C ALA A 21 7.58 -5.29 -14.36
N THR A 22 6.44 -4.96 -13.73
CA THR A 22 5.16 -4.85 -14.44
C THR A 22 4.73 -3.42 -14.74
N GLN A 23 5.30 -2.43 -14.05
CA GLN A 23 5.02 -0.99 -14.21
C GLN A 23 3.53 -0.68 -14.42
N PRO A 24 2.66 -1.05 -13.47
CA PRO A 24 1.22 -0.99 -13.66
C PRO A 24 0.71 0.44 -13.80
N ASP A 25 -0.38 0.65 -14.53
CA ASP A 25 -1.00 1.97 -14.65
C ASP A 25 -1.70 2.39 -13.35
N ILE A 26 -2.18 1.42 -12.58
CA ILE A 26 -2.88 1.61 -11.29
C ILE A 26 -2.37 0.59 -10.27
N ILE A 27 -2.12 1.03 -9.05
CA ILE A 27 -1.84 0.17 -7.89
C ILE A 27 -2.90 0.40 -6.83
N VAL A 28 -3.49 -0.67 -6.30
CA VAL A 28 -4.39 -0.63 -5.14
C VAL A 28 -3.65 -1.20 -3.94
N THR A 29 -3.47 -0.39 -2.90
CA THR A 29 -2.84 -0.80 -1.62
C THR A 29 -3.90 -0.91 -0.53
N HIS A 30 -3.80 -1.93 0.31
CA HIS A 30 -4.47 -1.92 1.61
C HIS A 30 -3.54 -1.24 2.60
N SER A 31 -3.97 -0.12 3.17
CA SER A 31 -3.10 0.83 3.87
C SER A 31 -3.51 1.05 5.32
N CYS A 32 -4.16 0.07 5.98
CA CYS A 32 -4.63 0.20 7.37
C CYS A 32 -3.53 0.20 8.42
N GLY A 33 -2.31 -0.27 8.13
CA GLY A 33 -1.29 -0.52 9.15
C GLY A 33 -1.72 -1.53 10.21
N ALA A 34 -2.49 -2.56 9.83
CA ALA A 34 -2.94 -3.60 10.76
C ALA A 34 -1.75 -4.37 11.34
N LYS A 35 -1.87 -4.76 12.62
CA LYS A 35 -0.86 -5.52 13.35
C LYS A 35 -1.45 -6.76 14.00
N TRP A 36 -0.69 -7.85 14.01
CA TRP A 36 -0.95 -9.06 14.77
C TRP A 36 0.17 -9.27 15.79
N ASP A 37 -0.15 -9.32 17.09
CA ASP A 37 0.83 -9.41 18.18
C ASP A 37 1.97 -8.38 18.06
N GLY A 38 1.63 -7.15 17.63
CA GLY A 38 2.57 -6.05 17.43
C GLY A 38 3.37 -6.10 16.13
N VAL A 39 3.26 -7.18 15.35
CA VAL A 39 3.91 -7.34 14.04
C VAL A 39 3.01 -6.77 12.94
N LEU A 40 3.58 -5.95 12.05
CA LEU A 40 2.86 -5.37 10.91
C LEU A 40 2.47 -6.48 9.92
N ILE A 41 1.19 -6.58 9.59
CA ILE A 41 0.63 -7.57 8.66
C ILE A 41 0.07 -6.95 7.37
N VAL A 42 -0.22 -5.65 7.39
CA VAL A 42 -0.70 -4.89 6.22
C VAL A 42 0.04 -3.55 6.19
N MET A 43 0.34 -3.02 4.99
CA MET A 43 1.08 -1.76 4.81
C MET A 43 0.56 -0.65 5.72
N ASP A 44 1.48 0.04 6.38
CA ASP A 44 1.23 1.27 7.09
C ASP A 44 1.39 2.50 6.16
N ALA A 45 1.38 3.70 6.74
CA ALA A 45 1.53 4.94 5.99
C ALA A 45 2.90 5.04 5.29
N GLU A 46 3.98 4.68 5.99
CA GLU A 46 5.35 4.75 5.45
C GLU A 46 5.50 3.80 4.25
N GLN A 47 5.05 2.55 4.38
CA GLN A 47 5.08 1.57 3.29
C GLN A 47 4.20 1.99 2.11
N THR A 48 3.04 2.61 2.37
CA THR A 48 2.15 3.12 1.31
C THR A 48 2.78 4.29 0.55
N ILE A 49 3.42 5.23 1.24
CA ILE A 49 4.15 6.36 0.62
C ILE A 49 5.34 5.84 -0.18
N GLU A 50 6.04 4.82 0.32
CA GLU A 50 7.14 4.19 -0.42
C GLU A 50 6.65 3.54 -1.72
N VAL A 51 5.46 2.90 -1.74
CA VAL A 51 4.84 2.41 -2.98
C VAL A 51 4.66 3.56 -3.98
N CYS A 52 4.17 4.73 -3.56
CA CYS A 52 4.08 5.91 -4.42
C CYS A 52 5.44 6.34 -4.96
N ARG A 53 6.49 6.31 -4.13
CA ARG A 53 7.85 6.76 -4.49
C ARG A 53 8.54 5.84 -5.50
N ILE A 54 8.35 4.53 -5.38
CA ILE A 54 9.02 3.54 -6.23
C ILE A 54 8.27 3.28 -7.54
N SER A 55 6.99 3.65 -7.57
CA SER A 55 6.15 3.49 -8.76
C SER A 55 6.55 4.48 -9.86
N PRO A 56 6.36 4.12 -11.14
CA PRO A 56 6.52 5.07 -12.23
C PRO A 56 5.68 6.35 -12.03
N PRO A 57 6.15 7.54 -12.45
CA PRO A 57 5.40 8.79 -12.26
C PRO A 57 3.99 8.82 -12.87
N LYS A 58 3.72 7.96 -13.84
CA LYS A 58 2.41 7.81 -14.50
C LYS A 58 1.42 6.94 -13.71
N THR A 59 1.91 6.14 -12.76
CA THR A 59 1.12 5.18 -12.01
C THR A 59 0.24 5.89 -11.00
N LYS A 60 -1.05 5.53 -10.97
CA LYS A 60 -1.99 6.02 -9.96
C LYS A 60 -2.04 5.04 -8.79
N VAL A 61 -1.71 5.50 -7.60
CA VAL A 61 -1.85 4.70 -6.38
C VAL A 61 -3.18 5.04 -5.71
N ILE A 62 -3.95 4.00 -5.38
CA ILE A 62 -5.24 4.09 -4.67
C ILE A 62 -5.08 3.37 -3.33
N ALA A 63 -4.96 4.16 -2.26
CA ALA A 63 -4.96 3.62 -0.90
C ALA A 63 -6.39 3.32 -0.45
N THR A 64 -6.63 2.10 0.00
CA THR A 64 -7.92 1.64 0.54
C THR A 64 -7.72 0.92 1.88
N HIS A 65 -8.77 0.30 2.40
CA HIS A 65 -8.75 -0.51 3.61
C HIS A 65 -8.26 0.29 4.84
N MET A 66 -8.85 1.47 5.08
CA MET A 66 -8.57 2.34 6.24
C MET A 66 -9.87 2.80 6.90
N GLU A 67 -9.84 3.00 8.22
CA GLU A 67 -10.96 3.52 9.04
C GLU A 67 -12.28 2.75 8.86
N ALA A 68 -12.21 1.43 8.63
CA ALA A 68 -13.36 0.56 8.46
C ALA A 68 -13.44 -0.54 9.53
N LEU A 69 -12.30 -0.91 10.12
CA LEU A 69 -12.15 -1.96 11.11
C LEU A 69 -11.35 -1.41 12.31
N ASP A 70 -11.59 -1.98 13.49
CA ASP A 70 -11.03 -1.57 14.78
C ASP A 70 -9.50 -1.66 14.88
N HIS A 71 -8.90 -2.58 14.15
CA HIS A 71 -7.46 -2.82 14.10
C HIS A 71 -6.73 -1.99 13.03
N ALA A 72 -7.44 -1.15 12.28
CA ALA A 72 -6.79 -0.20 11.37
C ALA A 72 -6.19 0.97 12.17
N THR A 73 -4.88 1.16 12.06
CA THR A 73 -4.11 2.17 12.81
C THR A 73 -3.74 3.40 11.98
N VAL A 74 -3.88 3.32 10.66
CA VAL A 74 -3.64 4.42 9.72
C VAL A 74 -4.96 5.06 9.31
N THR A 75 -4.99 6.40 9.36
CA THR A 75 -6.10 7.24 8.93
C THR A 75 -5.87 7.77 7.51
N ARG A 76 -6.94 8.25 6.85
CA ARG A 76 -6.82 8.93 5.55
C ARG A 76 -5.99 10.21 5.64
N ASP A 77 -5.95 10.87 6.79
CA ASP A 77 -5.20 12.11 6.96
C ASP A 77 -3.69 11.85 7.08
N ASP A 78 -3.28 10.70 7.62
CA ASP A 78 -1.86 10.29 7.67
C ASP A 78 -1.22 10.16 6.27
N LEU A 79 -2.03 9.96 5.22
CA LEU A 79 -1.58 9.81 3.83
C LEU A 79 -1.68 11.10 2.98
N LYS A 80 -2.21 12.20 3.52
CA LYS A 80 -2.44 13.45 2.76
C LYS A 80 -1.30 14.47 2.86
N ALA A 81 -0.26 14.19 3.65
CA ALA A 81 0.84 15.11 3.93
C ALA A 81 1.78 15.34 2.73
#